data_AF-A0A654IQI9-F1
#
_entry.id   AF-A0A654IQI9-F1
#
_cell.length_a   1.000
_cell.length_b   1.000
_cell.length_c   1.000
_cell.angle_alpha   90.00
_cell.angle_beta   90.00
_cell.angle_gamma   90.00
#
_symmetry.space_group_name_H-M   'P 1'
#
loop_
_entity.id
_entity.type
_entity.pdbx_description
1 polymer ?
#
loop_
_entity_poly.entity_id
_entity_poly.type
_entity_poly.pdbx_seq_one_letter_code
_entity_poly.pdbx_strand_id
1 'polypeptide(L)'
;MKKLLTMLGSIALIATTSAAVVACGGKNPPQSSEKQPSENSNTPTDESKKDDEKGKDETKPDFSKVEKQVIGNFPPNDKKTVPQSDIKKKLADILKVQPSELTDLDVNYETNSGKVTLPKFNKTLEFKFTTMYELGEFELKNGAVPQLEIKKKIADILKVQPSELTDLNVNYETNTGTVKTKKDSSKFIEFKFSVKKMNNN
;
A
#
# COMPACT_ATOMS: atom_id res chain seq x y z
N MET A 1 31.66 28.72 -25.53
CA MET A 1 31.23 30.11 -25.26
C MET A 1 30.47 30.13 -23.94
N LYS A 2 31.00 30.84 -22.94
CA LYS A 2 30.34 31.08 -21.65
C LYS A 2 29.24 32.12 -21.84
N LYS A 3 28.02 31.88 -21.34
CA LYS A 3 27.10 32.92 -20.88
C LYS A 3 26.36 32.44 -19.64
N LEU A 4 26.79 32.96 -18.49
CA LEU A 4 25.99 33.05 -17.27
C LEU A 4 24.78 33.94 -17.55
N LEU A 5 23.62 33.59 -17.00
CA LEU A 5 22.68 34.59 -16.51
C LEU A 5 21.94 34.06 -15.28
N THR A 6 22.36 34.63 -14.16
CA THR A 6 21.71 34.67 -12.85
C THR A 6 20.31 35.27 -12.97
N MET A 7 19.30 34.63 -12.38
CA MET A 7 18.10 35.32 -11.90
C MET A 7 17.85 34.97 -10.44
N LEU A 8 17.89 36.01 -9.64
CA LEU A 8 17.66 36.08 -8.20
C LEU A 8 16.22 35.72 -7.85
N GLY A 9 16.06 35.14 -6.66
CA GLY A 9 15.14 35.71 -5.67
C GLY A 9 13.74 35.12 -5.62
N SER A 10 13.47 34.29 -4.60
CA SER A 10 12.40 34.52 -3.61
C SER A 10 12.44 33.42 -2.56
N ILE A 11 13.12 33.67 -1.44
CA ILE A 11 12.92 32.91 -0.20
C ILE A 11 11.69 33.53 0.45
N ALA A 12 10.54 32.85 0.33
CA ALA A 12 9.39 33.17 1.15
C ALA A 12 9.63 32.58 2.55
N LEU A 13 10.02 33.45 3.49
CA LEU A 13 9.97 33.17 4.93
C LEU A 13 8.51 32.94 5.33
N ILE A 14 8.12 31.70 5.58
CA ILE A 14 6.83 31.43 6.21
C ILE A 14 7.01 31.69 7.70
N ALA A 15 6.45 32.81 8.16
CA ALA A 15 6.45 33.20 9.55
C ALA A 15 5.67 32.17 10.40
N THR A 16 6.35 31.60 11.38
CA THR A 16 5.75 30.91 12.53
C THR A 16 4.79 31.85 13.23
N THR A 17 3.49 31.56 13.16
CA THR A 17 2.52 32.14 14.09
C THR A 17 2.28 31.11 15.19
N SER A 18 2.94 31.34 16.32
CA SER A 18 2.65 30.65 17.58
C SER A 18 1.24 31.07 18.02
N ALA A 19 0.25 30.17 17.89
CA ALA A 19 -1.02 30.35 18.59
C ALA A 19 -0.78 30.09 20.07
N ALA A 20 -0.85 31.17 20.86
CA ALA A 20 -0.77 31.14 22.31
C ALA A 20 -2.01 30.46 22.91
N VAL A 21 -1.78 29.70 23.98
CA VAL A 21 -2.79 29.07 24.82
C VAL A 21 -3.62 30.16 25.51
N VAL A 22 -4.94 30.16 25.31
CA VAL A 22 -5.86 30.97 26.14
C VAL A 22 -6.35 30.08 27.27
N ALA A 23 -5.67 30.16 28.41
CA ALA A 23 -6.20 29.76 29.70
C ALA A 23 -6.30 31.04 30.54
N CYS A 24 -7.49 31.65 30.61
CA CYS A 24 -7.86 32.60 31.66
C CYS A 24 -9.38 32.78 31.72
N GLY A 25 -9.94 32.33 32.82
CA GLY A 25 -11.29 32.57 33.32
C GLY A 25 -11.42 31.72 34.58
N GLY A 26 -10.71 32.03 35.68
CA GLY A 26 -11.00 33.20 36.51
C GLY A 26 -12.16 32.85 37.44
N LYS A 27 -11.93 31.97 38.43
CA LYS A 27 -11.79 32.30 39.87
C LYS A 27 -13.06 32.92 40.50
N ASN A 28 -13.62 32.21 41.49
CA ASN A 28 -14.03 32.77 42.79
C ASN A 28 -14.24 31.65 43.85
N PRO A 29 -14.18 31.96 45.16
CA PRO A 29 -13.35 31.27 46.18
C PRO A 29 -14.15 30.39 47.19
N PRO A 30 -13.49 29.73 48.18
CA PRO A 30 -14.04 28.61 48.96
C PRO A 30 -14.74 29.06 50.24
N GLN A 31 -15.74 28.30 50.71
CA GLN A 31 -16.14 28.34 52.11
C GLN A 31 -16.69 26.99 52.60
N SER A 32 -15.99 26.46 53.60
CA SER A 32 -16.30 25.28 54.41
C SER A 32 -17.32 25.62 55.50
N SER A 33 -18.21 24.68 55.86
CA SER A 33 -18.72 24.47 57.23
C SER A 33 -19.41 23.09 57.36
N GLU A 34 -19.05 22.36 58.40
CA GLU A 34 -19.40 20.99 58.81
C GLU A 34 -20.88 20.79 59.23
N LYS A 35 -21.45 19.56 59.08
CA LYS A 35 -21.58 18.50 60.13
C LYS A 35 -22.61 17.39 59.74
N GLN A 36 -22.11 16.15 59.56
CA GLN A 36 -22.57 14.79 60.00
C GLN A 36 -24.09 14.41 60.17
N PRO A 37 -24.44 13.10 60.34
CA PRO A 37 -24.05 11.87 59.62
C PRO A 37 -25.25 10.90 59.39
N SER A 38 -25.11 9.88 58.53
CA SER A 38 -25.84 8.60 58.75
C SER A 38 -25.06 7.42 58.16
N GLU A 39 -25.04 6.36 58.95
CA GLU A 39 -24.14 5.21 58.95
C GLU A 39 -24.51 4.09 57.95
N ASN A 40 -23.54 3.15 57.80
CA ASN A 40 -23.63 1.74 57.37
C ASN A 40 -23.77 1.41 55.88
N SER A 41 -23.06 0.44 55.28
CA SER A 41 -21.94 -0.42 55.73
C SER A 41 -21.31 -1.15 54.51
N ASN A 42 -19.99 -1.41 54.58
CA ASN A 42 -19.26 -2.60 54.09
C ASN A 42 -19.13 -2.94 52.58
N THR A 43 -17.91 -2.74 52.05
CA THR A 43 -17.16 -3.58 51.07
C THR A 43 -16.78 -4.97 51.69
N PRO A 44 -16.26 -6.04 50.99
CA PRO A 44 -15.55 -6.11 49.69
C PRO A 44 -15.75 -7.39 48.79
N THR A 45 -15.06 -7.42 47.61
CA THR A 45 -14.52 -8.60 46.82
C THR A 45 -15.53 -9.57 46.17
N ASP A 46 -15.30 -10.28 45.06
CA ASP A 46 -14.29 -10.48 43.99
C ASP A 46 -15.05 -11.28 42.88
N GLU A 47 -14.59 -11.22 41.63
CA GLU A 47 -14.66 -12.28 40.60
C GLU A 47 -14.57 -11.70 39.18
N SER A 48 -13.32 -11.47 38.77
CA SER A 48 -12.73 -12.16 37.62
C SER A 48 -13.69 -12.64 36.52
N LYS A 49 -13.75 -11.89 35.42
CA LYS A 49 -13.78 -12.48 34.07
C LYS A 49 -12.61 -11.96 33.28
N LYS A 50 -11.46 -12.61 33.49
CA LYS A 50 -10.48 -12.82 32.42
C LYS A 50 -11.24 -13.56 31.33
N ASP A 51 -11.57 -12.86 30.26
CA ASP A 51 -11.83 -13.53 29.00
C ASP A 51 -10.46 -13.98 28.49
N ASP A 52 -10.22 -15.28 28.57
CA ASP A 52 -9.07 -15.94 27.99
C ASP A 52 -9.14 -15.78 26.46
N GLU A 53 -8.60 -14.69 25.95
CA GLU A 53 -8.03 -14.68 24.59
C GLU A 53 -6.78 -15.56 24.61
N LYS A 54 -7.06 -16.86 24.56
CA LYS A 54 -6.31 -17.92 23.90
C LYS A 54 -5.11 -17.34 23.15
N GLY A 55 -3.95 -17.36 23.84
CA GLY A 55 -2.68 -16.93 23.29
C GLY A 55 -2.52 -17.54 21.90
N LYS A 56 -2.67 -16.70 20.87
CA LYS A 56 -2.13 -17.02 19.55
C LYS A 56 -0.65 -17.21 19.81
N ASP A 57 -0.19 -18.41 19.56
CA ASP A 57 1.22 -18.70 19.39
C ASP A 57 1.77 -17.62 18.44
N GLU A 58 2.42 -16.59 19.00
CA GLU A 58 3.02 -15.49 18.25
C GLU A 58 4.21 -16.11 17.52
N THR A 59 3.92 -16.80 16.42
CA THR A 59 4.94 -17.23 15.49
C THR A 59 5.60 -15.94 15.01
N LYS A 60 6.82 -15.69 15.50
CA LYS A 60 7.60 -14.50 15.18
C LYS A 60 7.57 -14.26 13.66
N PRO A 61 7.33 -13.02 13.19
CA PRO A 61 7.25 -12.75 11.77
C PRO A 61 8.49 -13.24 11.01
N ASP A 62 8.26 -13.95 9.92
CA ASP A 62 9.31 -14.40 9.02
C ASP A 62 9.72 -13.27 8.09
N PHE A 63 10.66 -12.45 8.56
CA PHE A 63 11.18 -11.30 7.83
C PHE A 63 11.87 -11.67 6.51
N SER A 64 12.34 -12.91 6.36
CA SER A 64 13.06 -13.34 5.15
C SER A 64 12.18 -13.32 3.90
N LYS A 65 10.85 -13.42 4.07
CA LYS A 65 9.86 -13.34 2.99
C LYS A 65 9.62 -11.93 2.46
N VAL A 66 10.14 -10.91 3.15
CA VAL A 66 9.97 -9.50 2.76
C VAL A 66 11.31 -8.88 2.43
N GLU A 67 12.32 -9.06 3.28
CA GLU A 67 13.62 -8.39 3.15
C GLU A 67 14.25 -8.63 1.77
N LYS A 68 14.29 -7.56 0.97
CA LYS A 68 14.79 -7.50 -0.41
C LYS A 68 14.09 -8.47 -1.38
N GLN A 69 12.93 -8.99 -1.00
CA GLN A 69 12.12 -9.91 -1.82
C GLN A 69 11.07 -9.16 -2.63
N VAL A 70 10.58 -9.82 -3.69
CA VAL A 70 9.39 -9.38 -4.42
C VAL A 70 8.16 -9.86 -3.66
N ILE A 71 7.42 -8.94 -3.04
CA ILE A 71 6.28 -9.28 -2.17
C ILE A 71 4.99 -9.59 -2.94
N GLY A 72 4.96 -9.29 -4.24
CA GLY A 72 3.84 -9.60 -5.12
C GLY A 72 3.70 -8.65 -6.30
N ASN A 73 2.70 -8.94 -7.12
CA ASN A 73 2.22 -8.07 -8.18
C ASN A 73 1.05 -7.23 -7.68
N PHE A 74 1.09 -5.93 -7.93
CA PHE A 74 0.02 -4.99 -7.63
C PHE A 74 -0.42 -4.33 -8.93
N PRO A 75 -1.45 -4.86 -9.59
CA PRO A 75 -1.98 -4.28 -10.81
C PRO A 75 -2.42 -2.83 -10.55
N PRO A 76 -2.10 -1.87 -11.45
CA PRO A 76 -2.62 -0.52 -11.33
C PRO A 76 -4.15 -0.52 -11.40
N ASN A 77 -4.77 0.31 -10.58
CA ASN A 77 -6.22 0.51 -10.56
C ASN A 77 -6.69 1.37 -11.75
N ASP A 78 -7.99 1.70 -11.78
CA ASP A 78 -8.61 2.59 -12.77
C ASP A 78 -7.96 3.98 -12.89
N LYS A 79 -7.28 4.45 -11.85
CA LYS A 79 -6.51 5.70 -11.84
C LYS A 79 -5.07 5.51 -12.31
N LYS A 80 -4.71 4.32 -12.80
CA LYS A 80 -3.38 3.91 -13.24
C LYS A 80 -2.33 3.99 -12.13
N THR A 81 -2.74 3.79 -10.89
CA THR A 81 -1.86 3.82 -9.71
C THR A 81 -1.98 2.57 -8.87
N VAL A 82 -0.96 2.29 -8.06
CA VAL A 82 -0.96 1.21 -7.07
C VAL A 82 -1.15 1.81 -5.68
N PRO A 83 -2.28 1.55 -5.00
CA PRO A 83 -2.51 2.06 -3.66
C PRO A 83 -1.51 1.50 -2.65
N GLN A 84 -0.88 2.37 -1.84
CA GLN A 84 -0.01 1.92 -0.76
C GLN A 84 -0.76 1.09 0.29
N SER A 85 -2.07 1.28 0.45
CA SER A 85 -2.90 0.45 1.32
C SER A 85 -2.85 -1.03 0.95
N ASP A 86 -2.78 -1.35 -0.34
CA ASP A 86 -2.77 -2.73 -0.81
C ASP A 86 -1.40 -3.37 -0.59
N ILE A 87 -0.33 -2.60 -0.81
CA ILE A 87 1.04 -2.97 -0.43
C ILE A 87 1.13 -3.24 1.07
N LYS A 88 0.58 -2.34 1.89
CA LYS A 88 0.58 -2.46 3.36
C LYS A 88 -0.16 -3.71 3.83
N LYS A 89 -1.34 -3.98 3.28
CA LYS A 89 -2.11 -5.21 3.56
C LYS A 89 -1.31 -6.46 3.21
N LYS A 90 -0.69 -6.50 2.02
CA LYS A 90 0.10 -7.64 1.59
C LYS A 90 1.31 -7.90 2.49
N LEU A 91 2.00 -6.85 2.92
CA LEU A 91 3.11 -6.95 3.88
C LEU A 91 2.63 -7.53 5.21
N ALA A 92 1.50 -7.04 5.73
CA ALA A 92 0.89 -7.53 6.97
C ALA A 92 0.51 -9.02 6.85
N ASP A 93 -0.07 -9.42 5.72
CA ASP A 93 -0.46 -10.81 5.44
C ASP A 93 0.74 -11.77 5.34
N ILE A 94 1.86 -11.32 4.75
CA ILE A 94 3.09 -12.10 4.65
C ILE A 94 3.72 -12.29 6.03
N LEU A 95 3.79 -11.19 6.81
CA LEU A 95 4.43 -11.14 8.12
C LEU A 95 3.54 -11.67 9.25
N LYS A 96 2.26 -11.92 8.98
CA LYS A 96 1.25 -12.38 9.96
C LYS A 96 1.08 -11.39 11.12
N VAL A 97 1.11 -10.10 10.82
CA VAL A 97 0.89 -8.98 11.77
C VAL A 97 -0.34 -8.17 11.37
N GLN A 98 -0.83 -7.29 12.24
CA GLN A 98 -1.86 -6.34 11.88
C GLN A 98 -1.30 -5.19 11.02
N PRO A 99 -2.06 -4.64 10.05
CA PRO A 99 -1.62 -3.48 9.28
C PRO A 99 -1.27 -2.24 10.12
N SER A 100 -1.82 -2.09 11.32
CA SER A 100 -1.49 -1.01 12.25
C SER A 100 -0.11 -1.14 12.88
N GLU A 101 0.48 -2.35 12.90
CA GLU A 101 1.83 -2.61 13.42
C GLU A 101 2.93 -2.20 12.43
N LEU A 102 2.55 -1.93 11.17
CA LEU A 102 3.43 -1.44 10.13
C LEU A 102 3.39 0.10 10.10
N THR A 103 4.53 0.75 10.29
CA THR A 103 4.70 2.20 10.22
C THR A 103 5.65 2.59 9.09
N ASP A 104 5.70 3.88 8.76
CA ASP A 104 6.71 4.47 7.89
C ASP A 104 6.84 3.75 6.53
N LEU A 105 5.70 3.40 5.94
CA LEU A 105 5.66 2.81 4.61
C LEU A 105 6.08 3.86 3.58
N ASP A 106 7.26 3.66 3.00
CA ASP A 106 7.81 4.48 1.92
C ASP A 106 7.90 3.64 0.65
N VAL A 107 7.37 4.16 -0.47
CA VAL A 107 7.23 3.43 -1.73
C VAL A 107 7.77 4.27 -2.88
N ASN A 108 8.79 3.74 -3.56
CA ASN A 108 9.30 4.27 -4.81
C ASN A 108 8.70 3.49 -5.99
N TYR A 109 7.84 4.17 -6.77
CA TYR A 109 7.17 3.61 -7.94
C TYR A 109 8.00 3.65 -9.23
N GLU A 110 9.13 4.36 -9.25
CA GLU A 110 10.06 4.34 -10.39
C GLU A 110 10.85 3.04 -10.39
N THR A 111 11.29 2.59 -9.20
CA THR A 111 12.07 1.37 -9.01
C THR A 111 11.23 0.18 -8.52
N ASN A 112 9.92 0.36 -8.34
CA ASN A 112 8.99 -0.59 -7.72
C ASN A 112 9.57 -1.25 -6.45
N SER A 113 10.04 -0.40 -5.53
CA SER A 113 10.62 -0.82 -4.26
C SER A 113 10.06 0.00 -3.11
N GLY A 114 10.23 -0.47 -1.88
CA GLY A 114 9.81 0.27 -0.72
C GLY A 114 10.47 -0.18 0.57
N LYS A 115 10.16 0.55 1.64
CA LYS A 115 10.57 0.24 3.01
C LYS A 115 9.37 0.30 3.93
N VAL A 116 9.39 -0.50 4.99
CA VAL A 116 8.38 -0.48 6.05
C VAL A 116 9.03 -0.76 7.39
N THR A 117 8.57 -0.09 8.43
CA THR A 117 9.07 -0.26 9.79
C THR A 117 8.08 -1.04 10.64
N LEU A 118 8.60 -1.93 11.49
CA LEU A 118 7.86 -2.65 12.51
C LEU A 118 8.44 -2.28 13.88
N PRO A 119 7.88 -1.25 14.56
CA PRO A 119 8.44 -0.76 15.82
C PRO A 119 8.50 -1.81 16.92
N LYS A 120 7.49 -2.70 17.02
CA LYS A 120 7.46 -3.82 17.98
C LYS A 120 8.71 -4.70 17.92
N PHE A 121 9.34 -4.78 16.75
CA PHE A 121 10.53 -5.60 16.50
C PHE A 121 11.81 -4.79 16.28
N ASN A 122 11.75 -3.46 16.41
CA ASN A 122 12.85 -2.54 16.07
C ASN A 122 13.50 -2.87 14.71
N LYS A 123 12.67 -3.07 13.69
CA LYS A 123 13.12 -3.54 12.38
C LYS A 123 12.52 -2.73 11.25
N THR A 124 13.35 -2.38 10.28
CA THR A 124 12.93 -1.84 8.97
C THR A 124 13.24 -2.86 7.91
N LEU A 125 12.26 -3.15 7.05
CA LEU A 125 12.38 -4.11 5.96
C LEU A 125 12.36 -3.38 4.63
N GLU A 126 13.26 -3.76 3.73
CA GLU A 126 13.22 -3.32 2.33
C GLU A 126 12.48 -4.37 1.50
N PHE A 127 11.74 -3.96 0.48
CA PHE A 127 11.04 -4.88 -0.41
C PHE A 127 10.95 -4.36 -1.84
N LYS A 128 10.62 -5.26 -2.76
CA LYS A 128 10.31 -4.98 -4.17
C LYS A 128 8.90 -5.46 -4.51
N PHE A 129 8.34 -4.94 -5.58
CA PHE A 129 7.06 -5.40 -6.11
C PHE A 129 7.02 -5.26 -7.64
N THR A 130 5.97 -5.81 -8.26
CA THR A 130 5.69 -5.62 -9.70
C THR A 130 4.34 -4.94 -9.88
N THR A 131 4.13 -4.32 -11.05
CA THR A 131 2.90 -3.57 -11.36
C THR A 131 2.28 -3.97 -12.70
N MET A 132 2.37 -5.26 -13.04
CA MET A 132 1.85 -5.81 -14.28
C MET A 132 0.33 -5.87 -14.26
N TYR A 133 -0.31 -5.49 -15.37
CA TYR A 133 -1.74 -5.72 -15.55
C TYR A 133 -2.03 -7.21 -15.72
N GLU A 134 -3.03 -7.69 -14.98
CA GLU A 134 -3.52 -9.07 -15.06
C GLU A 134 -4.62 -9.14 -16.12
N LEU A 135 -4.33 -9.76 -17.27
CA LEU A 135 -5.31 -9.85 -18.37
C LEU A 135 -6.31 -11.01 -18.17
N GLY A 136 -6.04 -11.90 -17.22
CA GLY A 136 -6.82 -13.11 -16.96
C GLY A 136 -6.41 -14.27 -17.86
N GLU A 137 -7.34 -15.21 -18.03
CA GLU A 137 -7.15 -16.42 -18.81
C GLU A 137 -7.57 -16.23 -20.27
N PHE A 138 -6.79 -16.79 -21.19
CA PHE A 138 -7.10 -16.87 -22.60
C PHE A 138 -7.22 -18.31 -23.09
N GLU A 139 -8.00 -18.48 -24.14
CA GLU A 139 -8.08 -19.73 -24.89
C GLU A 139 -7.04 -19.73 -26.01
N LEU A 140 -6.47 -20.90 -26.28
CA LEU A 140 -5.55 -21.08 -27.40
C LEU A 140 -6.33 -21.19 -28.70
N LYS A 141 -5.86 -20.50 -29.74
CA LYS A 141 -6.29 -20.72 -31.11
C LYS A 141 -5.07 -21.11 -31.93
N ASN A 142 -5.12 -22.29 -32.54
CA ASN A 142 -4.00 -22.86 -33.30
C ASN A 142 -2.69 -22.93 -32.47
N GLY A 143 -2.80 -23.31 -31.19
CA GLY A 143 -1.65 -23.52 -30.31
C GLY A 143 -1.08 -22.28 -29.63
N ALA A 144 -1.59 -21.07 -29.90
CA ALA A 144 -1.14 -19.84 -29.24
C ALA A 144 -2.32 -18.92 -28.86
N VAL A 145 -2.11 -18.02 -27.90
CA VAL A 145 -3.08 -16.96 -27.61
C VAL A 145 -3.00 -15.89 -28.70
N PRO A 146 -4.11 -15.54 -29.39
CA PRO A 146 -4.09 -14.51 -30.41
C PRO A 146 -3.69 -13.14 -29.85
N GLN A 147 -2.68 -12.50 -30.45
CA GLN A 147 -2.26 -11.15 -30.04
C GLN A 147 -3.39 -10.12 -30.14
N LEU A 148 -4.32 -10.29 -31.08
CA LEU A 148 -5.49 -9.41 -31.21
C LEU A 148 -6.39 -9.47 -29.96
N GLU A 149 -6.54 -10.63 -29.34
CA GLU A 149 -7.34 -10.79 -28.12
C GLU A 149 -6.65 -10.18 -26.92
N ILE A 150 -5.33 -10.40 -26.79
CA ILE A 150 -4.48 -9.72 -25.80
C ILE A 150 -4.64 -8.21 -25.93
N LYS A 151 -4.51 -7.69 -27.16
CA LYS A 151 -4.61 -6.26 -27.46
C LYS A 151 -5.97 -5.68 -27.08
N LYS A 152 -7.08 -6.39 -27.38
CA LYS A 152 -8.43 -5.99 -26.99
C LYS A 152 -8.58 -5.94 -25.47
N LYS A 153 -8.13 -6.98 -24.76
CA LYS A 153 -8.24 -7.06 -23.30
C LYS A 153 -7.47 -5.93 -22.60
N ILE A 154 -6.27 -5.62 -23.09
CA ILE A 154 -5.50 -4.47 -22.60
C ILE A 154 -6.26 -3.17 -22.84
N ALA A 155 -6.81 -2.97 -24.05
CA ALA A 155 -7.53 -1.75 -24.41
C ALA A 155 -8.75 -1.54 -23.50
N ASP A 156 -9.50 -2.61 -23.20
CA ASP A 156 -10.64 -2.59 -22.30
C ASP A 156 -10.23 -2.17 -20.87
N ILE A 157 -9.16 -2.77 -20.33
CA ILE A 157 -8.63 -2.45 -18.99
C ILE A 157 -8.17 -0.99 -18.92
N LEU A 158 -7.47 -0.52 -19.95
CA LEU A 158 -6.94 0.84 -20.01
C LEU A 158 -7.99 1.89 -20.40
N LYS A 159 -9.19 1.46 -20.80
CA LYS A 159 -10.30 2.29 -21.30
C LYS A 159 -9.86 3.15 -22.50
N VAL A 160 -9.17 2.54 -23.46
CA VAL A 160 -8.68 3.16 -24.70
C VAL A 160 -9.10 2.34 -25.92
N GLN A 161 -8.98 2.88 -27.12
CA GLN A 161 -9.19 2.09 -28.33
C GLN A 161 -8.00 1.14 -28.59
N PRO A 162 -8.21 -0.08 -29.14
CA PRO A 162 -7.11 -0.96 -29.53
C PRO A 162 -6.15 -0.33 -30.55
N SER A 163 -6.61 0.63 -31.35
CA SER A 163 -5.76 1.37 -32.31
C SER A 163 -4.82 2.37 -31.63
N GLU A 164 -5.04 2.70 -30.35
CA GLU A 164 -4.16 3.54 -29.53
C GLU A 164 -3.01 2.77 -28.89
N LEU A 165 -3.04 1.44 -28.97
CA LEU A 165 -1.97 0.58 -28.48
C LEU A 165 -0.96 0.28 -29.59
N THR A 166 0.31 0.58 -29.32
CA THR A 166 1.46 0.34 -30.21
C THR A 166 2.48 -0.54 -29.54
N ASP A 167 3.42 -1.08 -30.32
CA ASP A 167 4.60 -1.80 -29.81
C ASP A 167 4.23 -2.96 -28.87
N LEU A 168 3.18 -3.71 -29.23
CA LEU A 168 2.78 -4.91 -28.50
C LEU A 168 3.85 -5.99 -28.69
N ASN A 169 4.49 -6.38 -27.59
CA ASN A 169 5.42 -7.49 -27.54
C ASN A 169 4.89 -8.55 -26.56
N VAL A 170 4.86 -9.81 -26.98
CA VAL A 170 4.32 -10.92 -26.19
C VAL A 170 5.37 -12.02 -26.05
N ASN A 171 5.69 -12.37 -24.82
CA ASN A 171 6.48 -13.56 -24.49
C ASN A 171 5.53 -14.68 -24.06
N TYR A 172 5.36 -15.68 -24.94
CA TYR A 172 4.47 -16.82 -24.71
C TYR A 172 5.05 -17.89 -23.79
N GLU A 173 6.36 -17.91 -23.54
CA GLU A 173 6.98 -18.86 -22.60
C GLU A 173 6.63 -18.49 -21.15
N THR A 174 6.60 -17.19 -20.86
CA THR A 174 6.29 -16.64 -19.54
C THR A 174 4.87 -16.09 -19.44
N ASN A 175 4.13 -16.07 -20.55
CA ASN A 175 2.82 -15.42 -20.69
C ASN A 175 2.81 -13.96 -20.17
N THR A 176 3.87 -13.23 -20.51
CA THR A 176 4.03 -11.81 -20.17
C THR A 176 4.17 -10.98 -21.43
N GLY A 177 4.10 -9.66 -21.31
CA GLY A 177 4.39 -8.80 -22.43
C GLY A 177 4.37 -7.32 -22.07
N THR A 178 4.66 -6.52 -23.09
CA THR A 178 4.67 -5.07 -22.98
C THR A 178 3.91 -4.43 -24.12
N VAL A 179 3.40 -3.23 -23.89
CA VAL A 179 2.69 -2.43 -24.88
C VAL A 179 2.89 -0.95 -24.56
N LYS A 180 2.80 -0.09 -25.57
CA LYS A 180 2.76 1.36 -25.40
C LYS A 180 1.39 1.91 -25.71
N THR A 181 1.07 3.05 -25.13
CA THR A 181 -0.06 3.86 -25.58
C THR A 181 0.47 4.99 -26.45
N LYS A 182 -0.24 5.38 -27.50
CA LYS A 182 0.13 6.54 -28.32
C LYS A 182 0.23 7.84 -27.51
N LYS A 183 -0.58 7.96 -26.46
CA LYS A 183 -0.63 9.16 -25.60
C LYS A 183 0.62 9.30 -24.71
N ASP A 184 1.19 8.18 -24.28
CA ASP A 184 2.40 8.14 -23.47
C ASP A 184 3.32 7.03 -23.99
N SER A 185 4.10 7.37 -25.01
CA SER A 185 5.05 6.47 -25.67
C SER A 185 6.37 6.30 -24.92
N SER A 186 6.54 7.03 -23.81
CA SER A 186 7.76 7.01 -23.00
C SER A 186 7.81 5.80 -22.08
N LYS A 187 6.63 5.29 -21.67
CA LYS A 187 6.50 4.21 -20.70
C LYS A 187 5.88 2.97 -21.32
N PHE A 188 6.51 1.83 -21.09
CA PHE A 188 5.89 0.53 -21.38
C PHE A 188 4.91 0.17 -20.27
N ILE A 189 3.75 -0.32 -20.71
CA ILE A 189 2.79 -0.99 -19.85
C ILE A 189 3.11 -2.47 -19.89
N GLU A 190 3.41 -3.03 -18.73
CA GLU A 190 3.67 -4.46 -18.58
C GLU A 190 2.36 -5.20 -18.26
N PHE A 191 2.22 -6.40 -18.80
CA PHE A 191 1.07 -7.25 -18.53
C PHE A 191 1.50 -8.71 -18.43
N LYS A 192 0.62 -9.51 -17.83
CA LYS A 192 0.69 -10.96 -17.88
C LYS A 192 -0.68 -11.58 -18.01
N PHE A 193 -0.70 -12.83 -18.47
CA PHE A 193 -1.92 -13.59 -18.69
C PHE A 193 -1.69 -15.07 -18.36
N SER A 194 -2.76 -15.84 -18.37
CA SER A 194 -2.71 -17.29 -18.22
C SER A 194 -3.41 -17.96 -19.39
N VAL A 195 -3.11 -19.23 -19.60
CA VAL A 195 -3.70 -20.03 -20.67
C VAL A 195 -4.58 -21.10 -20.05
N LYS A 196 -5.82 -21.19 -20.51
CA LYS A 196 -6.77 -22.21 -20.08
C LYS A 196 -6.24 -23.60 -20.47
N LYS A 197 -6.08 -24.49 -19.49
CA LYS A 197 -5.71 -25.89 -19.76
C LYS A 197 -6.85 -26.55 -20.51
N MET A 198 -6.55 -27.14 -21.68
CA MET A 198 -7.50 -28.06 -22.31
C MET A 198 -7.54 -29.32 -21.46
N ASN A 199 -8.68 -29.60 -20.83
CA ASN A 199 -8.92 -30.93 -20.27
C ASN A 199 -9.14 -31.88 -21.44
N ASN A 200 -8.13 -32.70 -21.74
CA ASN A 200 -8.33 -33.86 -22.61
C ASN A 200 -9.15 -34.88 -21.80
N ASN A 201 -10.48 -34.85 -21.96
CA ASN A 201 -11.35 -35.94 -21.58
C ASN A 201 -11.32 -37.03 -22.66
#